data_AF-A0A6J4HEX6-F1
#
_entry.id   AF-A0A6J4HEX6-F1
#
_cell.length_a   1.000
_cell.length_b   1.000
_cell.length_c   1.000
_cell.angle_alpha   90.00
_cell.angle_beta   90.00
_cell.angle_gamma   90.00
#
_symmetry.space_group_name_H-M   'P 1'
#
loop_
_entity.id
_entity.type
_entity.pdbx_description
1 polymer ?
#
loop_
_entity_poly.entity_id
_entity_poly.type
_entity_poly.pdbx_seq_one_letter_code
_entity_poly.pdbx_strand_id
1 'polypeptide(L)'
;TPTSQTVTVNFGTADGTAMAGSDYTAQTGMLTFAPNETSKTITVPIIPDADDEANETFFVNLSGATNARIADNQGVGTITDNEGTPTISVNDVTVTEGDSGTTDATFTVTLSNTSASTVTVDYATADGTATAATDYAAQSGPLSFAPGELTKTVTVPVIGDTIDEADETFTLNLSNAANATVDKGQGTGTITDNDPQPTISINDVTVTEGDTGTTDATFTVTLSGQSSSTVTVNYATADGTATSGADYTSAAATLTFDPGQTSKSITIAVQGDTTDEADETFVVNLSDATNSTIADNQGTGTITDDDATPSPSPSPSASPTPSASPSPSVSPSPSASPSPSASPTASPSPSASPSPSASPSPTPTRFQNISTRERVGTGENVLIGGFIITGEQPKTLVLRAIGPSLAGSGVADPLLDPVLDLNGSNGSVLATNDNWKDDPQQQQQIQSSQLAPSDDRESAILVTLNPGLYTATVRGKGTATGVGLVEIYDISASTPSRLANISTRGFVQTDQNVMIGGFFLGGDSGAAEVVLRGIGPSLADDGVQNTLNDPTLDLRDSNGERIIFNDDFGDDPAQAAVVAARGLTPEDPRESAIAVNLPSGQYTVILAGADGTTGVGLVEVYNTR
;
A
#
# COMPACT_ATOMS: atom_id res chain seq x y z
N THR A 1 62.92 -58.69 19.16
CA THR A 1 63.63 -60.00 19.14
C THR A 1 63.20 -60.80 20.35
N PRO A 2 63.22 -62.15 20.31
CA PRO A 2 62.96 -62.98 21.47
C PRO A 2 63.90 -62.63 22.64
N THR A 3 63.37 -62.71 23.86
CA THR A 3 64.10 -62.47 25.11
C THR A 3 63.64 -63.49 26.16
N SER A 4 64.56 -63.92 27.02
CA SER A 4 64.26 -64.82 28.14
C SER A 4 63.57 -64.13 29.32
N GLN A 5 63.46 -62.80 29.30
CA GLN A 5 62.80 -61.99 30.33
C GLN A 5 61.41 -61.56 29.87
N THR A 6 60.46 -61.50 30.80
CA THR A 6 59.16 -60.83 30.59
C THR A 6 59.39 -59.36 30.23
N VAL A 7 58.68 -58.87 29.22
CA VAL A 7 58.66 -57.47 28.81
C VAL A 7 57.27 -56.91 29.09
N THR A 8 57.19 -55.76 29.76
CA THR A 8 55.94 -54.98 29.84
C THR A 8 56.09 -53.68 29.06
N VAL A 9 54.98 -53.19 28.51
CA VAL A 9 54.88 -51.86 27.90
C VAL A 9 53.45 -51.35 28.07
N ASN A 10 53.30 -50.09 28.46
CA ASN A 10 51.99 -49.45 28.56
C ASN A 10 51.58 -48.90 27.19
N PHE A 11 50.28 -48.85 26.93
CA PHE A 11 49.73 -48.17 25.77
C PHE A 11 48.56 -47.25 26.17
N GLY A 12 48.35 -46.21 25.38
CA GLY A 12 47.16 -45.37 25.43
C GLY A 12 46.85 -44.82 24.05
N THR A 13 45.58 -44.80 23.68
CA THR A 13 45.13 -44.05 22.50
C THR A 13 45.24 -42.54 22.75
N ALA A 14 45.38 -41.76 21.69
CA ALA A 14 45.24 -40.32 21.71
C ALA A 14 44.60 -39.83 20.41
N ASP A 15 43.85 -38.75 20.49
CA ASP A 15 43.10 -38.18 19.38
C ASP A 15 44.03 -37.62 18.29
N GLY A 16 43.57 -37.64 17.05
CA GLY A 16 44.23 -37.02 15.91
C GLY A 16 43.30 -36.01 15.24
N THR A 17 42.72 -36.38 14.10
CA THR A 17 41.47 -35.75 13.64
C THR A 17 40.28 -36.45 14.29
N ALA A 18 40.33 -37.80 14.35
CA ALA A 18 39.41 -38.61 15.11
C ALA A 18 39.59 -38.38 16.62
N MET A 19 38.46 -38.21 17.28
CA MET A 19 38.26 -37.93 18.69
C MET A 19 37.66 -39.13 19.43
N ALA A 20 38.15 -39.35 20.65
CA ALA A 20 37.63 -40.38 21.53
C ALA A 20 36.18 -40.07 21.97
N GLY A 21 35.26 -40.94 21.57
CA GLY A 21 33.85 -40.90 21.98
C GLY A 21 32.87 -40.50 20.89
N SER A 22 33.33 -39.90 19.78
CA SER A 22 32.58 -39.77 18.53
C SER A 22 32.93 -40.93 17.59
N ASP A 23 34.20 -41.09 17.22
CA ASP A 23 34.60 -41.95 16.07
C ASP A 23 35.40 -43.18 16.54
N TYR A 24 36.00 -43.14 17.74
CA TYR A 24 36.61 -44.32 18.36
C TYR A 24 36.47 -44.38 19.88
N THR A 25 36.52 -45.58 20.46
CA THR A 25 36.52 -45.77 21.91
C THR A 25 37.94 -45.77 22.46
N ALA A 26 38.30 -44.76 23.24
CA ALA A 26 39.62 -44.67 23.89
C ALA A 26 40.02 -45.93 24.68
N GLN A 27 41.27 -46.36 24.52
CA GLN A 27 41.83 -47.54 25.19
C GLN A 27 43.13 -47.18 25.90
N THR A 28 43.31 -47.70 27.12
CA THR A 28 44.60 -47.68 27.82
C THR A 28 44.86 -49.04 28.46
N GLY A 29 46.13 -49.41 28.66
CA GLY A 29 46.46 -50.66 29.31
C GLY A 29 47.95 -50.97 29.36
N MET A 30 48.27 -52.18 29.81
CA MET A 30 49.65 -52.70 29.87
C MET A 30 49.71 -54.04 29.12
N LEU A 31 50.51 -54.09 28.06
CA LEU A 31 50.87 -55.32 27.38
C LEU A 31 51.97 -56.03 28.18
N THR A 32 51.80 -57.33 28.40
CA THR A 32 52.81 -58.20 29.03
C THR A 32 53.17 -59.32 28.07
N PHE A 33 54.41 -59.32 27.58
CA PHE A 33 54.97 -60.33 26.70
C PHE A 33 55.66 -61.40 27.54
N ALA A 34 55.24 -62.65 27.40
CA ALA A 34 55.91 -63.79 28.01
C ALA A 34 57.33 -63.98 27.41
N PRO A 35 58.25 -64.68 28.09
CA PRO A 35 59.55 -65.02 27.51
C PRO A 35 59.42 -65.68 26.13
N ASN A 36 60.16 -65.13 25.16
CA ASN A 36 60.13 -65.45 23.73
C ASN A 36 58.87 -65.04 22.94
N GLU A 37 57.86 -64.43 23.56
CA GLU A 37 56.73 -63.83 22.84
C GLU A 37 57.18 -62.53 22.13
N THR A 38 56.83 -62.36 20.86
CA THR A 38 57.32 -61.24 20.03
C THR A 38 56.22 -60.32 19.49
N SER A 39 54.95 -60.62 19.73
CA SER A 39 53.81 -59.84 19.26
C SER A 39 52.66 -59.86 20.26
N LYS A 40 51.96 -58.73 20.35
CA LYS A 40 50.65 -58.56 21.00
C LYS A 40 49.81 -57.66 20.10
N THR A 41 48.49 -57.77 20.21
CA THR A 41 47.54 -56.92 19.50
C THR A 41 46.88 -55.95 20.48
N ILE A 42 46.69 -54.72 20.05
CA ILE A 42 45.77 -53.75 20.68
C ILE A 42 44.58 -53.66 19.73
N THR A 43 43.37 -53.85 20.25
CA THR A 43 42.13 -53.64 19.50
C THR A 43 41.49 -52.35 19.97
N VAL A 44 41.26 -51.41 19.06
CA VAL A 44 40.55 -50.15 19.33
C VAL A 44 39.19 -50.24 18.61
N PRO A 45 38.06 -50.19 19.33
CA PRO A 45 36.74 -50.14 18.70
C PRO A 45 36.54 -48.79 17.99
N ILE A 46 36.11 -48.85 16.74
CA ILE A 46 35.59 -47.70 15.98
C ILE A 46 34.10 -47.59 16.25
N ILE A 47 33.58 -46.36 16.29
CA ILE A 47 32.17 -46.03 16.47
C ILE A 47 31.65 -45.63 15.09
N PRO A 48 30.64 -46.33 14.53
CA PRO A 48 30.04 -45.96 13.25
C PRO A 48 28.83 -45.05 13.45
N ASP A 49 28.63 -44.12 12.52
CA ASP A 49 27.38 -43.35 12.37
C ASP A 49 26.87 -43.38 10.92
N ALA A 50 26.42 -42.25 10.37
CA ALA A 50 25.83 -42.10 9.05
C ALA A 50 26.11 -40.71 8.42
N ASP A 51 27.03 -39.94 8.99
CA ASP A 51 27.44 -38.63 8.48
C ASP A 51 28.50 -38.82 7.39
N ASP A 52 28.44 -38.05 6.31
CA ASP A 52 29.54 -37.95 5.32
C ASP A 52 30.72 -37.18 5.94
N GLU A 53 31.83 -37.88 6.13
CA GLU A 53 33.04 -37.38 6.80
C GLU A 53 34.30 -37.43 5.90
N ALA A 54 35.36 -36.76 6.34
CA ALA A 54 36.68 -36.93 5.76
C ALA A 54 37.40 -38.13 6.39
N ASN A 55 38.27 -38.83 5.65
CA ASN A 55 39.11 -39.88 6.24
C ASN A 55 39.95 -39.34 7.40
N GLU A 56 39.87 -40.03 8.54
CA GLU A 56 40.37 -39.55 9.81
C GLU A 56 41.55 -40.33 10.37
N THR A 57 42.21 -39.79 11.40
CA THR A 57 43.31 -40.48 12.09
C THR A 57 43.27 -40.35 13.61
N PHE A 58 43.68 -41.40 14.32
CA PHE A 58 43.99 -41.41 15.75
C PHE A 58 45.34 -42.08 16.00
N PHE A 59 45.88 -41.94 17.21
CA PHE A 59 47.20 -42.48 17.59
C PHE A 59 47.12 -43.55 18.68
N VAL A 60 48.07 -44.48 18.66
CA VAL A 60 48.31 -45.46 19.75
C VAL A 60 49.74 -45.27 20.26
N ASN A 61 49.87 -44.67 21.44
CA ASN A 61 51.15 -44.29 22.03
C ASN A 61 51.65 -45.36 23.02
N LEU A 62 52.88 -45.82 22.84
CA LEU A 62 53.57 -46.75 23.74
C LEU A 62 54.44 -46.00 24.75
N SER A 63 54.45 -46.47 26.01
CA SER A 63 55.25 -45.87 27.09
C SER A 63 55.69 -46.89 28.15
N GLY A 64 56.62 -46.52 29.03
CA GLY A 64 56.95 -47.29 30.23
C GLY A 64 57.50 -48.71 30.00
N ALA A 65 58.20 -48.94 28.88
CA ALA A 65 58.71 -50.28 28.56
C ALA A 65 59.75 -50.79 29.57
N THR A 66 59.63 -52.06 29.96
CA THR A 66 60.60 -52.78 30.82
C THR A 66 61.28 -53.90 30.03
N ASN A 67 62.57 -54.14 30.28
CA ASN A 67 63.40 -55.15 29.59
C ASN A 67 63.47 -55.03 28.06
N ALA A 68 62.98 -53.91 27.50
CA ALA A 68 62.99 -53.58 26.08
C ALA A 68 63.22 -52.07 25.91
N ARG A 69 63.52 -51.65 24.67
CA ARG A 69 63.50 -50.23 24.26
C ARG A 69 62.35 -50.02 23.27
N ILE A 70 61.64 -48.92 23.43
CA ILE A 70 60.67 -48.46 22.43
C ILE A 70 61.48 -47.83 21.30
N ALA A 71 61.38 -48.38 20.09
CA ALA A 71 62.11 -47.89 18.92
C ALA A 71 61.27 -46.92 18.08
N ASP A 72 59.97 -47.22 18.03
CA ASP A 72 58.88 -46.36 17.56
C ASP A 72 57.82 -46.41 18.66
N ASN A 73 57.35 -45.23 19.09
CA ASN A 73 56.44 -45.08 20.21
C ASN A 73 55.02 -44.71 19.79
N GLN A 74 54.70 -44.59 18.51
CA GLN A 74 53.40 -44.14 18.03
C GLN A 74 52.94 -44.91 16.79
N GLY A 75 51.88 -45.71 16.95
CA GLY A 75 51.10 -46.20 15.81
C GLY A 75 50.08 -45.15 15.37
N VAL A 76 49.77 -45.10 14.08
CA VAL A 76 48.65 -44.33 13.52
C VAL A 76 47.56 -45.30 13.10
N GLY A 77 46.34 -45.08 13.57
CA GLY A 77 45.12 -45.68 13.01
C GLY A 77 44.47 -44.68 12.06
N THR A 78 43.96 -45.17 10.93
CA THR A 78 43.14 -44.39 10.00
C THR A 78 41.74 -44.96 10.01
N ILE A 79 40.75 -44.11 10.22
CA ILE A 79 39.33 -44.43 10.00
C ILE A 79 39.03 -43.95 8.58
N THR A 80 38.44 -44.81 7.77
CA THR A 80 38.00 -44.43 6.43
C THR A 80 36.49 -44.30 6.45
N ASP A 81 36.01 -43.11 6.07
CA ASP A 81 34.60 -42.87 5.78
C ASP A 81 34.10 -43.91 4.76
N ASN A 82 32.87 -44.41 4.95
CA ASN A 82 32.22 -45.33 4.02
C ASN A 82 30.84 -44.83 3.60
N GLU A 83 30.58 -43.55 3.79
CA GLU A 83 29.33 -42.88 3.57
C GLU A 83 29.38 -42.22 2.16
N GLY A 84 28.28 -41.62 1.74
CA GLY A 84 28.17 -41.01 0.42
C GLY A 84 28.05 -39.51 0.54
N THR A 85 28.79 -38.78 -0.29
CA THR A 85 28.59 -37.33 -0.46
C THR A 85 27.10 -37.05 -0.71
N PRO A 86 26.43 -36.26 0.14
CA PRO A 86 24.98 -36.22 0.16
C PRO A 86 24.38 -35.67 -1.13
N THR A 87 23.17 -36.12 -1.46
CA THR A 87 22.34 -35.54 -2.51
C THR A 87 21.28 -34.61 -1.93
N ILE A 88 21.04 -33.48 -2.58
CA ILE A 88 20.01 -32.50 -2.23
C ILE A 88 18.77 -32.73 -3.11
N SER A 89 17.59 -32.66 -2.49
CA SER A 89 16.29 -32.69 -3.16
C SER A 89 15.34 -31.64 -2.57
N VAL A 90 14.36 -31.18 -3.36
CA VAL A 90 13.27 -30.30 -2.90
C VAL A 90 11.90 -30.90 -3.28
N ASN A 91 10.91 -30.82 -2.38
CA ASN A 91 9.56 -31.29 -2.65
C ASN A 91 8.73 -30.32 -3.50
N ASP A 92 7.57 -30.78 -3.94
CA ASP A 92 6.53 -29.94 -4.54
C ASP A 92 5.50 -29.56 -3.45
N VAL A 93 4.84 -28.41 -3.58
CA VAL A 93 3.88 -27.87 -2.61
C VAL A 93 2.61 -27.40 -3.30
N THR A 94 1.50 -27.42 -2.57
CA THR A 94 0.23 -26.83 -2.99
C THR A 94 -0.29 -25.96 -1.86
N VAL A 95 -0.75 -24.75 -2.18
CA VAL A 95 -1.28 -23.78 -1.23
C VAL A 95 -2.46 -23.06 -1.87
N THR A 96 -3.40 -22.61 -1.04
CA THR A 96 -4.54 -21.78 -1.43
C THR A 96 -4.21 -20.34 -1.04
N GLU A 97 -4.42 -19.37 -1.92
CA GLU A 97 -3.92 -18.01 -1.73
C GLU A 97 -4.63 -17.24 -0.61
N GLY A 98 -5.96 -17.30 -0.57
CA GLY A 98 -6.82 -16.60 0.39
C GLY A 98 -7.20 -15.19 -0.05
N ASP A 99 -8.32 -14.69 0.46
CA ASP A 99 -9.01 -13.47 -0.04
C ASP A 99 -8.21 -12.14 0.09
N SER A 100 -7.01 -12.16 0.70
CA SER A 100 -6.14 -10.99 0.89
C SER A 100 -4.80 -11.35 1.55
N GLY A 101 -3.76 -10.55 1.28
CA GLY A 101 -2.50 -10.61 2.00
C GLY A 101 -1.58 -11.68 1.44
N THR A 102 -1.01 -12.56 2.29
CA THR A 102 -0.17 -13.65 1.82
C THR A 102 -0.33 -14.95 2.62
N THR A 103 -0.27 -16.10 1.94
CA THR A 103 -0.23 -17.45 2.53
C THR A 103 1.09 -18.16 2.17
N ASP A 104 1.68 -18.90 3.10
CA ASP A 104 3.05 -19.43 2.96
C ASP A 104 3.14 -20.76 2.18
N ALA A 105 3.71 -20.74 0.96
CA ALA A 105 4.19 -21.94 0.28
C ALA A 105 5.54 -22.39 0.86
N THR A 106 5.53 -23.37 1.78
CA THR A 106 6.74 -23.83 2.47
C THR A 106 7.38 -25.06 1.81
N PHE A 107 8.43 -24.84 1.02
CA PHE A 107 9.25 -25.89 0.44
C PHE A 107 10.22 -26.45 1.48
N THR A 108 10.44 -27.77 1.46
CA THR A 108 11.44 -28.48 2.27
C THR A 108 12.56 -29.01 1.37
N VAL A 109 13.78 -28.56 1.65
CA VAL A 109 15.01 -29.00 1.00
C VAL A 109 15.69 -30.03 1.90
N THR A 110 16.00 -31.21 1.37
CA THR A 110 16.41 -32.40 2.13
C THR A 110 17.70 -33.01 1.58
N LEU A 111 18.63 -33.35 2.48
CA LEU A 111 19.81 -34.16 2.19
C LEU A 111 19.50 -35.67 2.30
N SER A 112 20.15 -36.50 1.48
CA SER A 112 20.05 -37.97 1.56
C SER A 112 20.58 -38.57 2.86
N ASN A 113 21.58 -37.91 3.45
CA ASN A 113 22.27 -38.25 4.68
C ASN A 113 22.88 -36.97 5.25
N THR A 114 23.26 -37.02 6.52
CA THR A 114 23.99 -35.97 7.23
C THR A 114 25.42 -35.86 6.72
N SER A 115 26.10 -34.76 7.04
CA SER A 115 27.53 -34.57 6.80
C SER A 115 28.15 -33.89 8.02
N ALA A 116 29.40 -34.22 8.34
CA ALA A 116 30.19 -33.50 9.33
C ALA A 116 30.67 -32.12 8.81
N SER A 117 30.54 -31.87 7.50
CA SER A 117 30.81 -30.58 6.87
C SER A 117 29.54 -29.75 6.65
N THR A 118 29.67 -28.43 6.63
CA THR A 118 28.58 -27.53 6.18
C THR A 118 28.28 -27.80 4.71
N VAL A 119 27.02 -28.11 4.39
CA VAL A 119 26.51 -28.21 3.01
C VAL A 119 25.80 -26.92 2.65
N THR A 120 26.09 -26.37 1.46
CA THR A 120 25.44 -25.13 0.97
C THR A 120 24.83 -25.32 -0.40
N VAL A 121 23.71 -24.64 -0.68
CA VAL A 121 23.03 -24.60 -1.98
C VAL A 121 22.28 -23.28 -2.12
N ASP A 122 22.34 -22.64 -3.28
CA ASP A 122 21.55 -21.43 -3.55
C ASP A 122 20.16 -21.82 -4.07
N TYR A 123 19.13 -21.07 -3.70
CA TYR A 123 17.79 -21.19 -4.26
C TYR A 123 17.32 -19.91 -4.94
N ALA A 124 16.46 -20.04 -5.95
CA ALA A 124 15.72 -18.94 -6.55
C ALA A 124 14.36 -19.41 -7.09
N THR A 125 13.31 -18.63 -6.87
CA THR A 125 12.01 -18.85 -7.53
C THR A 125 12.05 -18.44 -9.00
N ALA A 126 11.20 -19.05 -9.82
CA ALA A 126 10.95 -18.63 -11.19
C ALA A 126 9.49 -18.87 -11.58
N ASP A 127 8.95 -17.95 -12.36
CA ASP A 127 7.57 -17.92 -12.84
C ASP A 127 7.21 -19.16 -13.66
N GLY A 128 5.92 -19.52 -13.65
CA GLY A 128 5.33 -20.58 -14.45
C GLY A 128 4.11 -20.06 -15.21
N THR A 129 2.92 -20.39 -14.72
CA THR A 129 1.72 -19.59 -15.04
C THR A 129 1.60 -18.44 -14.03
N ALA A 130 1.85 -18.74 -12.75
CA ALA A 130 2.05 -17.75 -11.70
C ALA A 130 3.32 -16.93 -11.93
N THR A 131 3.17 -15.65 -11.67
CA THR A 131 4.09 -14.54 -11.89
C THR A 131 4.43 -13.83 -10.58
N ALA A 132 5.71 -13.48 -10.44
CA ALA A 132 6.16 -12.73 -9.28
C ALA A 132 5.46 -11.34 -9.18
N ALA A 133 5.11 -10.96 -7.96
CA ALA A 133 4.41 -9.74 -7.56
C ALA A 133 2.92 -9.63 -7.93
N THR A 134 2.37 -10.54 -8.72
CA THR A 134 0.91 -10.74 -8.83
C THR A 134 0.50 -11.87 -7.88
N ASP A 135 1.06 -13.06 -8.09
CA ASP A 135 0.51 -14.32 -7.55
C ASP A 135 1.41 -14.87 -6.42
N TYR A 136 2.70 -14.52 -6.44
CA TYR A 136 3.63 -14.83 -5.35
C TYR A 136 4.77 -13.81 -5.21
N ALA A 137 5.38 -13.72 -4.03
CA ALA A 137 6.56 -12.91 -3.80
C ALA A 137 7.83 -13.70 -4.16
N ALA A 138 8.60 -13.24 -5.15
CA ALA A 138 9.84 -13.89 -5.56
C ALA A 138 10.85 -14.00 -4.41
N GLN A 139 11.49 -15.16 -4.28
CA GLN A 139 12.46 -15.47 -3.23
C GLN A 139 13.75 -16.01 -3.82
N SER A 140 14.90 -15.56 -3.30
CA SER A 140 16.20 -16.14 -3.62
C SER A 140 17.20 -15.96 -2.48
N GLY A 141 18.16 -16.87 -2.37
CA GLY A 141 19.22 -16.75 -1.38
C GLY A 141 20.02 -18.03 -1.18
N PRO A 142 21.08 -17.99 -0.34
CA PRO A 142 21.83 -19.17 0.06
C PRO A 142 21.09 -19.96 1.14
N LEU A 143 21.19 -21.28 1.07
CA LEU A 143 20.73 -22.22 2.08
C LEU A 143 21.93 -22.99 2.62
N SER A 144 22.08 -23.05 3.94
CA SER A 144 23.24 -23.67 4.61
C SER A 144 22.77 -24.66 5.67
N PHE A 145 23.08 -25.93 5.47
CA PHE A 145 22.88 -27.00 6.45
C PHE A 145 24.09 -27.01 7.39
N ALA A 146 23.82 -26.95 8.70
CA ALA A 146 24.87 -27.17 9.69
C ALA A 146 25.32 -28.65 9.68
N PRO A 147 26.53 -28.98 10.18
CA PRO A 147 26.90 -30.38 10.40
C PRO A 147 25.82 -31.14 11.18
N GLY A 148 25.49 -32.36 10.71
CA GLY A 148 24.40 -33.17 11.27
C GLY A 148 22.96 -32.72 10.94
N GLU A 149 22.74 -31.73 10.07
CA GLU A 149 21.41 -31.25 9.69
C GLU A 149 20.91 -31.85 8.35
N LEU A 150 19.72 -32.46 8.35
CA LEU A 150 19.14 -33.12 7.16
C LEU A 150 18.20 -32.24 6.33
N THR A 151 17.52 -31.26 6.95
CA THR A 151 16.39 -30.56 6.32
C THR A 151 16.43 -29.07 6.61
N LYS A 152 16.15 -28.28 5.57
CA LYS A 152 15.89 -26.83 5.66
C LYS A 152 14.57 -26.51 4.96
N THR A 153 13.97 -25.38 5.31
CA THR A 153 12.77 -24.87 4.64
C THR A 153 13.05 -23.56 3.92
N VAL A 154 12.38 -23.37 2.78
CA VAL A 154 12.28 -22.09 2.06
C VAL A 154 10.81 -21.75 1.99
N THR A 155 10.44 -20.62 2.57
CA THR A 155 9.05 -20.11 2.56
C THR A 155 8.92 -19.09 1.46
N VAL A 156 7.95 -19.30 0.56
CA VAL A 156 7.59 -18.37 -0.51
C VAL A 156 6.19 -17.84 -0.21
N PRO A 157 6.01 -16.55 0.07
CA PRO A 157 4.68 -15.97 0.22
C PRO A 157 3.93 -16.03 -1.11
N VAL A 158 2.77 -16.66 -1.12
CA VAL A 158 1.76 -16.57 -2.19
C VAL A 158 0.85 -15.41 -1.87
N ILE A 159 0.57 -14.56 -2.84
CA ILE A 159 -0.23 -13.34 -2.69
C ILE A 159 -1.70 -13.74 -2.88
N GLY A 160 -2.58 -13.22 -2.03
CA GLY A 160 -4.01 -13.49 -2.13
C GLY A 160 -4.82 -12.26 -2.50
N ASP A 161 -5.80 -12.41 -3.40
CA ASP A 161 -6.73 -11.35 -3.79
C ASP A 161 -8.21 -11.79 -3.84
N THR A 162 -9.02 -11.31 -4.79
CA THR A 162 -10.47 -11.61 -4.90
C THR A 162 -10.93 -11.78 -6.36
N ILE A 163 -10.02 -12.20 -7.24
CA ILE A 163 -10.20 -12.34 -8.69
C ILE A 163 -10.44 -13.83 -9.01
N ASP A 164 -11.49 -14.15 -9.78
CA ASP A 164 -11.69 -15.52 -10.29
C ASP A 164 -10.59 -15.87 -11.32
N GLU A 165 -9.84 -16.92 -11.01
CA GLU A 165 -8.61 -17.30 -11.71
C GLU A 165 -8.67 -18.78 -12.15
N ALA A 166 -7.50 -19.41 -12.36
CA ALA A 166 -7.37 -20.85 -12.52
C ALA A 166 -6.18 -21.31 -11.69
N ASP A 167 -6.15 -22.57 -11.24
CA ASP A 167 -5.00 -23.13 -10.51
C ASP A 167 -3.67 -22.86 -11.24
N GLU A 168 -2.76 -22.20 -10.54
CA GLU A 168 -1.51 -21.66 -11.11
C GLU A 168 -0.26 -22.37 -10.59
N THR A 169 0.88 -22.17 -11.26
CA THR A 169 2.16 -22.76 -10.83
C THR A 169 3.37 -21.84 -10.97
N PHE A 170 4.28 -21.93 -10.00
CA PHE A 170 5.65 -21.39 -10.06
C PHE A 170 6.67 -22.47 -9.65
N THR A 171 7.96 -22.17 -9.70
CA THR A 171 9.03 -23.13 -9.33
C THR A 171 10.03 -22.55 -8.34
N LEU A 172 10.58 -23.40 -7.47
CA LEU A 172 11.76 -23.14 -6.65
C LEU A 172 12.94 -23.96 -7.18
N ASN A 173 14.01 -23.30 -7.61
CA ASN A 173 15.14 -23.91 -8.31
C ASN A 173 16.41 -23.84 -7.44
N LEU A 174 17.13 -24.96 -7.34
CA LEU A 174 18.37 -25.12 -6.58
C LEU A 174 19.60 -25.06 -7.50
N SER A 175 20.67 -24.39 -7.05
CA SER A 175 21.91 -24.20 -7.80
C SER A 175 23.13 -24.09 -6.89
N ASN A 176 24.34 -24.06 -7.47
CA ASN A 176 25.61 -23.82 -6.77
C ASN A 176 25.88 -24.69 -5.53
N ALA A 177 25.40 -25.95 -5.53
CA ALA A 177 25.61 -26.87 -4.42
C ALA A 177 27.11 -27.13 -4.14
N ALA A 178 27.48 -27.12 -2.86
CA ALA A 178 28.82 -27.44 -2.38
C ALA A 178 28.76 -28.45 -1.22
N ASN A 179 29.74 -29.36 -1.17
CA ASN A 179 29.77 -30.55 -0.29
C ASN A 179 28.57 -31.49 -0.45
N ALA A 180 27.83 -31.36 -1.56
CA ALA A 180 26.71 -32.20 -1.94
C ALA A 180 26.54 -32.16 -3.47
N THR A 181 25.68 -33.03 -3.99
CA THR A 181 25.21 -32.99 -5.40
C THR A 181 23.69 -32.79 -5.44
N VAL A 182 23.13 -32.31 -6.55
CA VAL A 182 21.68 -32.08 -6.68
C VAL A 182 21.04 -33.27 -7.40
N ASP A 183 20.06 -33.92 -6.76
CA ASP A 183 19.27 -35.01 -7.35
C ASP A 183 17.94 -34.48 -7.93
N LYS A 184 17.11 -33.84 -7.09
CA LYS A 184 15.93 -33.08 -7.53
C LYS A 184 16.13 -31.58 -7.27
N GLY A 185 16.55 -30.86 -8.30
CA GLY A 185 16.89 -29.44 -8.23
C GLY A 185 15.75 -28.44 -8.46
N GLN A 186 14.52 -28.89 -8.70
CA GLN A 186 13.36 -28.03 -8.91
C GLN A 186 12.16 -28.57 -8.16
N GLY A 187 11.52 -27.74 -7.33
CA GLY A 187 10.23 -28.02 -6.72
C GLY A 187 9.15 -27.14 -7.36
N THR A 188 7.98 -27.70 -7.65
CA THR A 188 6.83 -26.94 -8.15
C THR A 188 5.98 -26.45 -6.97
N GLY A 189 5.65 -25.16 -6.97
CA GLY A 189 4.57 -24.61 -6.15
C GLY A 189 3.31 -24.50 -6.99
N THR A 190 2.20 -25.01 -6.48
CA THR A 190 0.86 -24.84 -7.06
C THR A 190 0.05 -23.92 -6.17
N ILE A 191 -0.51 -22.87 -6.76
CA ILE A 191 -1.48 -21.96 -6.14
C ILE A 191 -2.86 -22.43 -6.59
N THR A 192 -3.78 -22.63 -5.66
CA THR A 192 -5.17 -23.00 -5.96
C THR A 192 -6.09 -21.83 -5.70
N ASP A 193 -6.87 -21.46 -6.71
CA ASP A 193 -7.90 -20.42 -6.63
C ASP A 193 -8.97 -20.81 -5.60
N ASN A 194 -9.42 -19.81 -4.82
CA ASN A 194 -10.55 -19.94 -3.91
C ASN A 194 -11.68 -18.92 -4.12
N ASP A 195 -11.60 -18.12 -5.17
CA ASP A 195 -12.56 -17.08 -5.46
C ASP A 195 -13.80 -17.56 -6.21
N PRO A 196 -14.94 -16.88 -6.04
CA PRO A 196 -16.18 -17.28 -6.66
C PRO A 196 -16.31 -16.70 -8.07
N GLN A 197 -16.38 -17.59 -9.07
CA GLN A 197 -16.75 -17.25 -10.45
C GLN A 197 -17.86 -16.19 -10.53
N PRO A 198 -17.63 -15.07 -11.24
CA PRO A 198 -18.52 -13.92 -11.15
C PRO A 198 -19.90 -14.17 -11.76
N THR A 199 -20.87 -13.40 -11.26
CA THR A 199 -22.25 -13.39 -11.76
C THR A 199 -22.53 -12.10 -12.54
N ILE A 200 -23.30 -12.21 -13.63
CA ILE A 200 -23.73 -11.09 -14.48
C ILE A 200 -25.12 -10.60 -14.09
N SER A 201 -25.31 -9.29 -14.03
CA SER A 201 -26.60 -8.61 -13.96
C SER A 201 -26.67 -7.42 -14.92
N ILE A 202 -27.89 -6.93 -15.19
CA ILE A 202 -28.19 -5.76 -16.01
C ILE A 202 -29.25 -4.92 -15.30
N ASN A 203 -29.16 -3.58 -15.37
CA ASN A 203 -30.15 -2.70 -14.76
C ASN A 203 -31.32 -2.35 -15.69
N ASP A 204 -32.46 -1.97 -15.09
CA ASP A 204 -33.54 -1.27 -15.80
C ASP A 204 -33.16 0.20 -16.08
N VAL A 205 -33.66 0.74 -17.20
CA VAL A 205 -33.40 2.10 -17.68
C VAL A 205 -34.73 2.80 -17.96
N THR A 206 -34.83 4.09 -17.62
CA THR A 206 -35.94 4.95 -18.05
C THR A 206 -35.37 6.12 -18.84
N VAL A 207 -35.96 6.41 -20.00
CA VAL A 207 -35.52 7.49 -20.90
C VAL A 207 -36.75 8.17 -21.51
N THR A 208 -36.64 9.46 -21.78
CA THR A 208 -37.66 10.23 -22.51
C THR A 208 -37.29 10.26 -23.99
N GLU A 209 -38.25 10.06 -24.88
CA GLU A 209 -37.98 9.96 -26.32
C GLU A 209 -37.58 11.30 -26.95
N GLY A 210 -38.35 12.36 -26.68
CA GLY A 210 -38.18 13.72 -27.19
C GLY A 210 -38.67 13.92 -28.64
N ASP A 211 -39.06 15.16 -28.98
CA ASP A 211 -39.77 15.53 -30.22
C ASP A 211 -39.24 14.96 -31.56
N THR A 212 -37.93 14.68 -31.67
CA THR A 212 -37.30 14.25 -32.92
C THR A 212 -35.97 13.51 -32.72
N GLY A 213 -35.73 12.52 -33.58
CA GLY A 213 -34.40 11.95 -33.78
C GLY A 213 -34.22 10.66 -32.99
N THR A 214 -33.14 10.56 -32.22
CA THR A 214 -32.89 9.40 -31.35
C THR A 214 -32.26 9.80 -30.03
N THR A 215 -32.72 9.20 -28.94
CA THR A 215 -32.19 9.35 -27.58
C THR A 215 -31.63 8.00 -27.09
N ASP A 216 -30.50 8.02 -26.37
CA ASP A 216 -29.76 6.80 -26.01
C ASP A 216 -30.26 6.18 -24.68
N ALA A 217 -30.97 5.05 -24.75
CA ALA A 217 -31.21 4.19 -23.59
C ALA A 217 -29.94 3.37 -23.29
N THR A 218 -29.19 3.76 -22.25
CA THR A 218 -27.91 3.12 -21.89
C THR A 218 -28.05 2.21 -20.69
N PHE A 219 -28.07 0.90 -20.96
CA PHE A 219 -28.07 -0.17 -19.96
C PHE A 219 -26.64 -0.44 -19.50
N THR A 220 -26.47 -0.74 -18.22
CA THR A 220 -25.20 -1.13 -17.60
C THR A 220 -25.27 -2.61 -17.21
N VAL A 221 -24.37 -3.40 -17.77
CA VAL A 221 -24.17 -4.81 -17.44
C VAL A 221 -22.98 -4.91 -16.50
N THR A 222 -23.12 -5.62 -15.39
CA THR A 222 -22.18 -5.63 -14.27
C THR A 222 -21.83 -7.06 -13.85
N LEU A 223 -20.57 -7.30 -13.52
CA LEU A 223 -20.06 -8.52 -12.88
C LEU A 223 -19.97 -8.33 -11.36
N SER A 224 -20.30 -9.36 -10.59
CA SER A 224 -20.22 -9.33 -9.12
C SER A 224 -18.80 -9.35 -8.54
N GLY A 225 -17.80 -9.65 -9.37
CA GLY A 225 -16.38 -9.74 -9.02
C GLY A 225 -15.52 -9.59 -10.28
N GLN A 226 -14.20 -9.53 -10.10
CA GLN A 226 -13.26 -9.59 -11.21
C GLN A 226 -13.00 -11.05 -11.63
N SER A 227 -12.45 -11.22 -12.83
CA SER A 227 -11.89 -12.50 -13.31
C SER A 227 -10.67 -12.15 -14.16
N SER A 228 -9.62 -12.96 -14.07
CA SER A 228 -8.45 -12.86 -14.97
C SER A 228 -8.71 -13.50 -16.34
N SER A 229 -9.79 -14.28 -16.44
CA SER A 229 -10.33 -14.76 -17.71
C SER A 229 -11.21 -13.72 -18.40
N THR A 230 -11.22 -13.75 -19.74
CA THR A 230 -12.21 -12.99 -20.52
C THR A 230 -13.60 -13.54 -20.27
N VAL A 231 -14.53 -12.67 -19.86
CA VAL A 231 -15.95 -13.01 -19.66
C VAL A 231 -16.77 -12.51 -20.85
N THR A 232 -17.68 -13.34 -21.36
CA THR A 232 -18.57 -12.96 -22.47
C THR A 232 -20.02 -13.31 -22.16
N VAL A 233 -20.94 -12.53 -22.71
CA VAL A 233 -22.39 -12.76 -22.63
C VAL A 233 -23.06 -12.22 -23.89
N ASN A 234 -23.99 -12.97 -24.47
CA ASN A 234 -24.81 -12.48 -25.58
C ASN A 234 -25.94 -11.59 -25.05
N TYR A 235 -26.27 -10.53 -25.78
CA TYR A 235 -27.49 -9.75 -25.54
C TYR A 235 -28.34 -9.64 -26.80
N ALA A 236 -29.66 -9.55 -26.61
CA ALA A 236 -30.62 -9.24 -27.67
C ALA A 236 -31.83 -8.47 -27.12
N THR A 237 -32.22 -7.39 -27.81
CA THR A 237 -33.48 -6.68 -27.52
C THR A 237 -34.70 -7.48 -27.94
N ALA A 238 -35.81 -7.35 -27.22
CA ALA A 238 -37.13 -7.82 -27.65
C ALA A 238 -38.22 -6.80 -27.32
N ASP A 239 -39.26 -6.74 -28.17
CA ASP A 239 -40.41 -5.85 -28.04
C ASP A 239 -41.19 -6.13 -26.74
N GLY A 240 -41.75 -5.07 -26.15
CA GLY A 240 -42.66 -5.15 -25.01
C GLY A 240 -44.03 -4.57 -25.38
N THR A 241 -44.30 -3.34 -24.93
CA THR A 241 -45.31 -2.49 -25.60
C THR A 241 -44.65 -1.71 -26.74
N ALA A 242 -43.44 -1.19 -26.51
CA ALA A 242 -42.57 -0.62 -27.53
C ALA A 242 -42.12 -1.69 -28.52
N THR A 243 -42.07 -1.29 -29.78
CA THR A 243 -41.82 -2.10 -30.96
C THR A 243 -40.63 -1.61 -31.75
N SER A 244 -39.79 -2.53 -32.21
CA SER A 244 -38.59 -2.13 -32.94
C SER A 244 -38.91 -1.49 -34.30
N GLY A 245 -38.30 -0.33 -34.53
CA GLY A 245 -38.33 0.45 -35.77
C GLY A 245 -39.38 1.56 -35.78
N ALA A 246 -40.37 1.51 -34.90
CA ALA A 246 -41.18 2.67 -34.54
C ALA A 246 -40.50 3.38 -33.35
N ASP A 247 -40.31 2.66 -32.25
CA ASP A 247 -40.09 3.27 -30.92
C ASP A 247 -38.63 3.09 -30.45
N TYR A 248 -37.96 2.03 -30.90
CA TYR A 248 -36.53 1.82 -30.65
C TYR A 248 -35.84 1.01 -31.77
N THR A 249 -34.50 1.06 -31.85
CA THR A 249 -33.72 0.24 -32.79
C THR A 249 -33.28 -1.07 -32.15
N SER A 250 -33.73 -2.22 -32.69
CA SER A 250 -33.29 -3.55 -32.22
C SER A 250 -31.78 -3.74 -32.32
N ALA A 251 -31.18 -4.30 -31.27
CA ALA A 251 -29.77 -4.64 -31.22
C ALA A 251 -29.56 -6.06 -30.66
N ALA A 252 -28.54 -6.76 -31.19
CA ALA A 252 -28.05 -8.01 -30.64
C ALA A 252 -26.55 -8.17 -30.95
N ALA A 253 -25.76 -8.51 -29.94
CA ALA A 253 -24.32 -8.77 -30.08
C ALA A 253 -23.79 -9.56 -28.87
N THR A 254 -22.52 -9.95 -28.91
CA THR A 254 -21.78 -10.45 -27.74
C THR A 254 -21.13 -9.28 -27.03
N LEU A 255 -21.41 -9.13 -25.74
CA LEU A 255 -20.71 -8.22 -24.83
C LEU A 255 -19.49 -8.94 -24.25
N THR A 256 -18.33 -8.28 -24.29
CA THR A 256 -17.06 -8.83 -23.81
C THR A 256 -16.49 -7.94 -22.71
N PHE A 257 -16.18 -8.57 -21.58
CA PHE A 257 -15.39 -8.02 -20.49
C PHE A 257 -13.97 -8.58 -20.64
N ASP A 258 -13.02 -7.69 -20.89
CA ASP A 258 -11.60 -8.03 -20.84
C ASP A 258 -11.20 -8.29 -19.36
N PRO A 259 -10.12 -9.05 -19.08
CA PRO A 259 -9.68 -9.35 -17.72
C PRO A 259 -9.67 -8.14 -16.77
N GLY A 260 -10.16 -8.33 -15.55
CA GLY A 260 -10.30 -7.29 -14.53
C GLY A 260 -11.44 -6.26 -14.74
N GLN A 261 -12.16 -6.27 -15.87
CA GLN A 261 -13.30 -5.37 -16.07
C GLN A 261 -14.57 -5.92 -15.41
N THR A 262 -15.27 -5.07 -14.65
CA THR A 262 -16.52 -5.46 -13.97
C THR A 262 -17.79 -4.78 -14.50
N SER A 263 -17.68 -3.85 -15.46
CA SER A 263 -18.85 -3.15 -16.01
C SER A 263 -18.68 -2.81 -17.49
N LYS A 264 -19.78 -2.92 -18.26
CA LYS A 264 -19.90 -2.56 -19.68
C LYS A 264 -21.29 -1.98 -19.93
N SER A 265 -21.42 -1.14 -20.96
CA SER A 265 -22.71 -0.57 -21.35
C SER A 265 -23.23 -1.16 -22.66
N ILE A 266 -24.55 -1.30 -22.74
CA ILE A 266 -25.30 -1.56 -23.98
C ILE A 266 -26.15 -0.32 -24.25
N THR A 267 -25.95 0.34 -25.38
CA THR A 267 -26.74 1.51 -25.78
C THR A 267 -27.73 1.11 -26.86
N ILE A 268 -29.01 1.40 -26.61
CA ILE A 268 -30.13 1.19 -27.52
C ILE A 268 -30.67 2.57 -27.92
N ALA A 269 -30.75 2.86 -29.21
CA ALA A 269 -31.35 4.10 -29.69
C ALA A 269 -32.88 4.00 -29.60
N VAL A 270 -33.48 4.85 -28.77
CA VAL A 270 -34.93 5.13 -28.74
C VAL A 270 -35.22 6.18 -29.80
N GLN A 271 -36.29 6.00 -30.54
CA GLN A 271 -36.76 6.92 -31.58
C GLN A 271 -37.63 8.00 -30.93
N GLY A 272 -37.48 9.25 -31.35
CA GLY A 272 -38.32 10.35 -30.86
C GLY A 272 -39.24 10.90 -31.93
N ASP A 273 -40.54 11.06 -31.63
CA ASP A 273 -41.52 11.73 -32.49
C ASP A 273 -42.43 12.74 -31.75
N THR A 274 -43.63 13.04 -32.26
CA THR A 274 -44.55 14.08 -31.76
C THR A 274 -45.98 13.56 -31.57
N THR A 275 -46.13 12.31 -31.11
CA THR A 275 -47.39 11.59 -30.97
C THR A 275 -47.65 11.32 -29.49
N ASP A 276 -48.76 11.86 -28.96
CA ASP A 276 -49.26 11.55 -27.62
C ASP A 276 -49.63 10.06 -27.51
N GLU A 277 -48.75 9.30 -26.88
CA GLU A 277 -48.87 7.87 -26.62
C GLU A 277 -48.97 7.61 -25.11
N ALA A 278 -48.39 6.51 -24.61
CA ALA A 278 -48.37 6.19 -23.19
C ALA A 278 -47.07 5.47 -22.86
N ASP A 279 -46.47 5.72 -21.69
CA ASP A 279 -45.19 5.13 -21.28
C ASP A 279 -45.03 3.65 -21.71
N GLU A 280 -44.03 3.41 -22.56
CA GLU A 280 -43.82 2.13 -23.22
C GLU A 280 -42.61 1.37 -22.67
N THR A 281 -42.53 0.08 -22.98
CA THR A 281 -41.42 -0.78 -22.54
C THR A 281 -40.89 -1.70 -23.63
N PHE A 282 -39.57 -1.90 -23.64
CA PHE A 282 -38.87 -2.99 -24.33
C PHE A 282 -37.89 -3.67 -23.36
N VAL A 283 -37.30 -4.80 -23.74
CA VAL A 283 -36.34 -5.52 -22.87
C VAL A 283 -35.03 -5.86 -23.57
N VAL A 284 -33.93 -5.87 -22.83
CA VAL A 284 -32.61 -6.38 -23.23
C VAL A 284 -32.37 -7.70 -22.49
N ASN A 285 -32.35 -8.82 -23.22
CA ASN A 285 -32.17 -10.15 -22.65
C ASN A 285 -30.71 -10.60 -22.77
N LEU A 286 -30.15 -11.16 -21.69
CA LEU A 286 -28.82 -11.76 -21.65
C LEU A 286 -28.89 -13.29 -21.80
N SER A 287 -27.93 -13.88 -22.52
CA SER A 287 -27.83 -15.34 -22.74
C SER A 287 -26.39 -15.81 -22.93
N ASP A 288 -26.18 -17.14 -22.90
CA ASP A 288 -24.94 -17.83 -23.28
C ASP A 288 -23.64 -17.29 -22.64
N ALA A 289 -23.70 -16.97 -21.33
CA ALA A 289 -22.53 -16.49 -20.60
C ALA A 289 -21.39 -17.53 -20.54
N THR A 290 -20.15 -17.05 -20.61
CA THR A 290 -18.92 -17.85 -20.47
C THR A 290 -18.06 -17.30 -19.34
N ASN A 291 -17.37 -18.17 -18.58
CA ASN A 291 -16.54 -17.81 -17.42
C ASN A 291 -17.30 -16.98 -16.36
N SER A 292 -18.61 -17.16 -16.31
CA SER A 292 -19.54 -16.46 -15.41
C SER A 292 -20.89 -17.16 -15.43
N THR A 293 -21.77 -16.80 -14.50
CA THR A 293 -23.19 -17.20 -14.53
C THR A 293 -24.09 -15.96 -14.59
N ILE A 294 -25.33 -16.09 -15.06
CA ILE A 294 -26.26 -14.95 -15.15
C ILE A 294 -27.17 -14.95 -13.90
N ALA A 295 -27.07 -13.90 -13.08
CA ALA A 295 -27.92 -13.69 -11.90
C ALA A 295 -29.18 -12.88 -12.23
N ASP A 296 -29.05 -11.86 -13.09
CA ASP A 296 -30.17 -11.16 -13.70
C ASP A 296 -29.98 -11.12 -15.22
N ASN A 297 -30.98 -11.61 -15.95
CA ASN A 297 -30.91 -11.83 -17.39
C ASN A 297 -31.77 -10.88 -18.22
N GLN A 298 -32.43 -9.88 -17.61
CA GLN A 298 -33.34 -9.00 -18.33
C GLN A 298 -33.31 -7.57 -17.78
N GLY A 299 -32.82 -6.63 -18.60
CA GLY A 299 -32.94 -5.19 -18.32
C GLY A 299 -34.16 -4.62 -19.05
N THR A 300 -35.04 -3.93 -18.32
CA THR A 300 -36.24 -3.29 -18.87
C THR A 300 -35.93 -1.85 -19.28
N GLY A 301 -36.14 -1.51 -20.54
CA GLY A 301 -36.14 -0.13 -21.02
C GLY A 301 -37.55 0.42 -20.94
N THR A 302 -37.76 1.51 -20.21
CA THR A 302 -39.01 2.28 -20.20
C THR A 302 -38.80 3.56 -21.00
N ILE A 303 -39.66 3.80 -21.99
CA ILE A 303 -39.72 5.03 -22.79
C ILE A 303 -40.86 5.86 -22.19
N THR A 304 -40.59 7.09 -21.78
CA THR A 304 -41.61 8.02 -21.28
C THR A 304 -41.99 9.02 -22.35
N ASP A 305 -43.29 9.13 -22.61
CA ASP A 305 -43.88 10.16 -23.47
C ASP A 305 -43.68 11.55 -22.85
N ASP A 306 -43.19 12.52 -23.63
CA ASP A 306 -43.15 13.94 -23.27
C ASP A 306 -44.08 14.84 -24.12
N ASP A 307 -45.06 14.22 -24.78
CA ASP A 307 -45.86 14.84 -25.81
C ASP A 307 -47.11 15.56 -25.30
N ALA A 308 -47.67 16.39 -26.17
CA ALA A 308 -48.79 17.24 -25.82
C ALA A 308 -50.14 16.61 -26.19
N THR A 309 -50.83 16.00 -25.21
CA THR A 309 -52.24 15.53 -25.31
C THR A 309 -53.09 16.38 -26.26
N PRO A 310 -53.68 15.79 -27.33
CA PRO A 310 -54.21 16.54 -28.45
C PRO A 310 -55.39 17.43 -28.04
N SER A 311 -55.11 18.73 -27.98
CA SER A 311 -56.10 19.72 -27.53
C SER A 311 -57.29 19.79 -28.49
N PRO A 312 -58.55 19.69 -28.01
CA PRO A 312 -59.72 19.80 -28.87
C PRO A 312 -59.83 21.21 -29.43
N SER A 313 -59.50 21.35 -30.72
CA SER A 313 -59.45 22.63 -31.43
C SER A 313 -60.72 23.47 -31.21
N PRO A 314 -60.59 24.75 -30.80
CA PRO A 314 -61.76 25.60 -30.57
C PRO A 314 -62.52 25.84 -31.87
N SER A 315 -63.79 25.43 -31.89
CA SER A 315 -64.73 25.73 -32.97
C SER A 315 -64.74 27.24 -33.28
N PRO A 316 -64.70 27.66 -34.56
CA PRO A 316 -64.47 29.06 -34.92
C PRO A 316 -65.64 29.96 -34.52
N SER A 317 -65.48 30.68 -33.40
CA SER A 317 -66.41 31.73 -32.99
C SER A 317 -66.20 33.01 -33.81
N ALA A 318 -67.29 33.70 -34.12
CA ALA A 318 -67.33 34.70 -35.18
C ALA A 318 -66.66 36.06 -34.86
N SER A 319 -66.26 36.74 -35.94
CA SER A 319 -65.64 38.08 -35.96
C SER A 319 -66.56 39.19 -35.38
N PRO A 320 -66.02 40.30 -34.83
CA PRO A 320 -66.78 41.21 -33.96
C PRO A 320 -67.51 42.34 -34.70
N THR A 321 -68.49 42.94 -34.04
CA THR A 321 -69.05 44.27 -34.40
C THR A 321 -69.24 45.17 -33.16
N PRO A 322 -69.10 46.51 -33.29
CA PRO A 322 -68.99 47.42 -32.14
C PRO A 322 -70.30 48.14 -31.77
N SER A 323 -70.38 48.71 -30.55
CA SER A 323 -70.45 50.18 -30.33
C SER A 323 -71.05 50.63 -28.97
N ALA A 324 -70.51 51.76 -28.47
CA ALA A 324 -71.13 52.83 -27.65
C ALA A 324 -71.43 52.66 -26.13
N SER A 325 -71.19 53.78 -25.44
CA SER A 325 -71.37 54.08 -24.00
C SER A 325 -72.74 54.73 -23.72
N PRO A 326 -73.16 54.87 -22.44
CA PRO A 326 -73.07 56.22 -21.82
C PRO A 326 -72.68 56.28 -20.32
N SER A 327 -72.42 57.50 -19.85
CA SER A 327 -72.04 57.96 -18.48
C SER A 327 -73.28 58.51 -17.72
N PRO A 328 -73.24 59.24 -16.56
CA PRO A 328 -72.18 59.48 -15.54
C PRO A 328 -72.66 59.42 -14.05
N SER A 329 -71.74 59.54 -13.06
CA SER A 329 -71.99 60.17 -11.74
C SER A 329 -70.68 60.59 -11.02
N VAL A 330 -70.76 61.32 -9.90
CA VAL A 330 -69.79 62.37 -9.46
C VAL A 330 -69.02 62.13 -8.13
N SER A 331 -67.72 62.49 -8.12
CA SER A 331 -66.98 63.40 -7.17
C SER A 331 -66.90 63.10 -5.63
N PRO A 332 -65.92 63.60 -4.82
CA PRO A 332 -64.72 64.43 -5.11
C PRO A 332 -63.35 63.87 -4.60
N SER A 333 -62.28 64.64 -4.81
CA SER A 333 -60.88 64.49 -4.31
C SER A 333 -60.62 65.43 -3.09
N PRO A 334 -59.43 65.56 -2.44
CA PRO A 334 -58.15 64.80 -2.53
C PRO A 334 -57.53 64.40 -1.16
N SER A 335 -56.35 63.76 -1.18
CA SER A 335 -55.09 64.21 -0.49
C SER A 335 -54.23 63.06 0.08
N ALA A 336 -52.93 63.33 0.24
CA ALA A 336 -51.88 62.36 0.54
C ALA A 336 -51.64 62.12 2.04
N SER A 337 -51.00 60.99 2.35
CA SER A 337 -50.60 60.59 3.71
C SER A 337 -49.08 60.36 3.81
N PRO A 338 -48.36 61.14 4.63
CA PRO A 338 -47.06 60.78 5.17
C PRO A 338 -47.15 60.36 6.65
N SER A 339 -46.30 59.43 7.10
CA SER A 339 -46.23 59.00 8.51
C SER A 339 -44.79 59.12 9.05
N PRO A 340 -44.55 59.41 10.35
CA PRO A 340 -43.37 60.18 10.77
C PRO A 340 -42.31 59.38 11.58
N SER A 341 -41.36 60.13 12.16
CA SER A 341 -40.12 59.69 12.80
C SER A 341 -40.15 59.70 14.35
N ALA A 342 -39.38 58.78 14.94
CA ALA A 342 -38.60 58.81 16.20
C ALA A 342 -39.22 58.95 17.63
N SER A 343 -38.73 58.05 18.50
CA SER A 343 -38.46 58.20 19.97
C SER A 343 -39.64 58.21 20.97
N PRO A 344 -39.43 57.95 22.30
CA PRO A 344 -38.16 57.86 23.04
C PRO A 344 -38.00 56.70 24.07
N THR A 345 -36.94 56.84 24.91
CA THR A 345 -36.60 56.19 26.21
C THR A 345 -35.98 54.77 26.16
N ALA A 346 -35.09 54.35 27.08
CA ALA A 346 -34.57 54.96 28.33
C ALA A 346 -33.04 54.73 28.56
N SER A 347 -32.56 54.89 29.81
CA SER A 347 -31.16 54.67 30.29
C SER A 347 -31.12 53.49 31.30
N PRO A 348 -29.95 52.85 31.55
CA PRO A 348 -29.26 53.17 32.81
C PRO A 348 -27.70 53.12 32.81
N SER A 349 -27.12 53.99 33.65
CA SER A 349 -25.89 53.83 34.46
C SER A 349 -24.49 53.74 33.79
N PRO A 350 -23.46 54.45 34.32
CA PRO A 350 -22.10 54.38 33.81
C PRO A 350 -21.33 53.16 34.35
N SER A 351 -20.49 52.56 33.52
CA SER A 351 -19.45 51.61 33.93
C SER A 351 -18.06 52.13 33.54
N ALA A 352 -17.03 51.56 34.15
CA ALA A 352 -15.73 52.22 34.35
C ALA A 352 -14.87 52.40 33.08
N SER A 353 -13.94 53.36 33.18
CA SER A 353 -12.82 53.55 32.24
C SER A 353 -12.12 52.23 31.93
N PRO A 354 -11.78 51.93 30.66
CA PRO A 354 -10.99 50.76 30.34
C PRO A 354 -9.62 50.88 31.00
N SER A 355 -9.26 49.88 31.82
CA SER A 355 -7.86 49.59 32.11
C SER A 355 -7.18 49.25 30.78
N PRO A 356 -5.92 49.67 30.53
CA PRO A 356 -5.19 49.17 29.37
C PRO A 356 -5.16 47.64 29.43
N SER A 357 -5.68 46.99 28.38
CA SER A 357 -5.48 45.57 28.20
C SER A 357 -3.97 45.32 28.18
N ALA A 358 -3.52 44.27 28.86
CA ALA A 358 -2.17 43.78 28.62
C ALA A 358 -2.00 43.55 27.12
N SER A 359 -0.88 43.99 26.55
CA SER A 359 -0.47 43.56 25.22
C SER A 359 -0.49 42.03 25.22
N PRO A 360 -1.06 41.36 24.19
CA PRO A 360 -1.02 39.91 24.13
C PRO A 360 0.43 39.46 24.24
N SER A 361 0.68 38.47 25.11
CA SER A 361 2.00 37.85 25.20
C SER A 361 2.32 37.29 23.82
N PRO A 362 3.51 37.56 23.25
CA PRO A 362 3.77 37.19 21.87
C PRO A 362 3.71 35.67 21.70
N THR A 363 2.97 35.23 20.69
CA THR A 363 2.77 33.81 20.41
C THR A 363 4.04 33.25 19.76
N PRO A 364 4.61 32.14 20.26
CA PRO A 364 5.79 31.53 19.64
C PRO A 364 5.44 30.94 18.26
N THR A 365 6.39 31.03 17.34
CA THR A 365 6.29 30.47 15.98
C THR A 365 6.08 28.95 16.01
N ARG A 366 5.04 28.48 15.31
CA ARG A 366 4.64 27.05 15.21
C ARG A 366 3.89 26.77 13.91
N PHE A 367 3.65 25.51 13.57
CA PHE A 367 2.79 25.15 12.43
C PHE A 367 1.37 25.71 12.56
N GLN A 368 0.87 26.30 11.46
CA GLN A 368 -0.54 26.64 11.24
C GLN A 368 -1.14 25.90 10.04
N ASN A 369 -0.32 25.54 9.05
CA ASN A 369 -0.66 24.60 8.00
C ASN A 369 0.46 23.59 7.79
N ILE A 370 0.04 22.40 7.39
CA ILE A 370 0.84 21.28 6.92
C ILE A 370 0.24 20.86 5.57
N SER A 371 1.07 20.58 4.56
CA SER A 371 0.60 20.20 3.22
C SER A 371 1.56 19.27 2.48
N THR A 372 1.04 18.45 1.57
CA THR A 372 1.87 17.61 0.69
C THR A 372 1.29 17.50 -0.71
N ARG A 373 2.14 17.68 -1.72
CA ARG A 373 1.83 17.44 -3.13
C ARG A 373 2.69 16.31 -3.70
N GLU A 374 2.05 15.37 -4.38
CA GLU A 374 2.69 14.27 -5.13
C GLU A 374 1.73 13.73 -6.21
N ARG A 375 2.18 12.74 -7.00
CA ARG A 375 1.33 12.06 -7.97
C ARG A 375 0.60 10.87 -7.33
N VAL A 376 -0.69 11.03 -7.10
CA VAL A 376 -1.60 10.01 -6.56
C VAL A 376 -1.81 8.91 -7.61
N GLY A 377 -1.54 7.66 -7.21
CA GLY A 377 -1.80 6.45 -7.97
C GLY A 377 -2.99 5.65 -7.40
N THR A 378 -2.97 4.34 -7.66
CA THR A 378 -3.95 3.35 -7.16
C THR A 378 -3.28 2.35 -6.21
N GLY A 379 -4.09 1.65 -5.40
CA GLY A 379 -3.60 0.69 -4.40
C GLY A 379 -2.74 1.39 -3.34
N GLU A 380 -1.57 0.82 -3.04
CA GLU A 380 -0.60 1.40 -2.08
C GLU A 380 0.00 2.74 -2.52
N ASN A 381 -0.18 3.17 -3.78
CA ASN A 381 0.36 4.43 -4.32
C ASN A 381 -0.58 5.64 -4.08
N VAL A 382 -1.47 5.57 -3.10
CA VAL A 382 -2.27 6.71 -2.64
C VAL A 382 -1.42 7.68 -1.82
N LEU A 383 -1.79 8.96 -1.81
CA LEU A 383 -1.07 9.99 -1.05
C LEU A 383 -1.48 9.93 0.41
N ILE A 384 -0.53 9.71 1.32
CA ILE A 384 -0.80 9.57 2.76
C ILE A 384 -0.12 10.70 3.54
N GLY A 385 -0.91 11.71 3.94
CA GLY A 385 -0.49 12.78 4.84
C GLY A 385 -0.71 12.42 6.31
N GLY A 386 0.30 11.85 6.97
CA GLY A 386 0.32 11.62 8.41
C GLY A 386 0.58 12.88 9.23
N PHE A 387 -0.08 13.02 10.37
CA PHE A 387 0.09 14.16 11.29
C PHE A 387 -0.18 13.79 12.74
N ILE A 388 0.50 14.47 13.67
CA ILE A 388 0.35 14.27 15.11
C ILE A 388 -0.19 15.53 15.77
N ILE A 389 -1.26 15.37 16.56
CA ILE A 389 -1.78 16.40 17.45
C ILE A 389 -1.23 16.15 18.86
N THR A 390 -0.49 17.12 19.41
CA THR A 390 0.05 17.07 20.77
C THR A 390 -0.64 18.08 21.68
N GLY A 391 -0.72 17.79 22.98
CA GLY A 391 -1.39 18.60 23.99
C GLY A 391 -2.42 17.80 24.78
N GLU A 392 -3.37 18.48 25.42
CA GLU A 392 -4.40 17.88 26.28
C GLU A 392 -5.83 18.17 25.81
N GLN A 393 -6.00 19.11 24.87
CA GLN A 393 -7.32 19.60 24.45
C GLN A 393 -7.63 19.19 23.00
N PRO A 394 -8.91 18.93 22.66
CA PRO A 394 -9.29 18.68 21.27
C PRO A 394 -8.97 19.86 20.36
N LYS A 395 -8.54 19.57 19.14
CA LYS A 395 -8.08 20.53 18.14
C LYS A 395 -9.01 20.50 16.94
N THR A 396 -9.55 21.65 16.54
CA THR A 396 -10.38 21.78 15.34
C THR A 396 -9.49 22.10 14.14
N LEU A 397 -9.63 21.29 13.09
CA LEU A 397 -8.84 21.32 11.86
C LEU A 397 -9.75 21.36 10.63
N VAL A 398 -9.27 21.97 9.55
CA VAL A 398 -9.80 21.76 8.20
C VAL A 398 -8.77 20.94 7.43
N LEU A 399 -9.17 19.76 6.97
CA LEU A 399 -8.41 18.96 6.02
C LEU A 399 -9.03 19.17 4.63
N ARG A 400 -8.21 19.24 3.59
CA ARG A 400 -8.69 19.33 2.20
C ARG A 400 -7.79 18.58 1.24
N ALA A 401 -8.39 18.02 0.19
CA ALA A 401 -7.72 17.39 -0.93
C ALA A 401 -8.01 18.20 -2.19
N ILE A 402 -6.98 18.86 -2.71
CA ILE A 402 -7.02 19.76 -3.86
C ILE A 402 -6.49 19.00 -5.07
N GLY A 403 -7.21 19.10 -6.18
CA GLY A 403 -6.98 18.33 -7.40
C GLY A 403 -7.21 19.20 -8.63
N PRO A 404 -8.44 19.34 -9.15
CA PRO A 404 -8.74 20.17 -10.31
C PRO A 404 -8.21 21.61 -10.22
N SER A 405 -8.24 22.25 -9.05
CA SER A 405 -7.76 23.63 -8.87
C SER A 405 -6.25 23.77 -9.10
N LEU A 406 -5.46 22.68 -8.99
CA LEU A 406 -4.02 22.71 -9.26
C LEU A 406 -3.69 23.06 -10.72
N ALA A 407 -4.59 22.79 -11.67
CA ALA A 407 -4.45 23.24 -13.07
C ALA A 407 -4.32 24.76 -13.16
N GLY A 408 -5.06 25.50 -12.32
CA GLY A 408 -5.01 26.97 -12.24
C GLY A 408 -3.66 27.50 -11.73
N SER A 409 -2.91 26.66 -11.01
CA SER A 409 -1.55 26.94 -10.52
C SER A 409 -0.45 26.46 -11.48
N GLY A 410 -0.80 25.95 -12.66
CA GLY A 410 0.16 25.47 -13.66
C GLY A 410 0.68 24.05 -13.43
N VAL A 411 0.05 23.28 -12.54
CA VAL A 411 0.37 21.86 -12.32
C VAL A 411 -0.23 21.03 -13.47
N ALA A 412 0.59 20.17 -14.08
CA ALA A 412 0.16 19.24 -15.11
C ALA A 412 -0.47 17.97 -14.49
N ASP A 413 -1.37 17.32 -15.23
CA ASP A 413 -2.02 16.05 -14.83
C ASP A 413 -2.65 16.07 -13.42
N PRO A 414 -3.49 17.06 -13.05
CA PRO A 414 -4.11 17.12 -11.73
C PRO A 414 -5.09 15.96 -11.52
N LEU A 415 -5.17 15.46 -10.29
CA LEU A 415 -6.17 14.48 -9.88
C LEU A 415 -7.57 15.10 -10.04
N LEU A 416 -8.40 14.56 -10.94
CA LEU A 416 -9.63 15.24 -11.40
C LEU A 416 -10.84 15.12 -10.45
N ASP A 417 -10.79 14.16 -9.52
CA ASP A 417 -11.86 13.83 -8.58
C ASP A 417 -11.21 13.18 -7.33
N PRO A 418 -10.59 14.00 -6.44
CA PRO A 418 -10.00 13.52 -5.19
C PRO A 418 -11.06 13.04 -4.19
N VAL A 419 -10.75 11.93 -3.52
CA VAL A 419 -11.43 11.43 -2.33
C VAL A 419 -10.46 11.54 -1.16
N LEU A 420 -10.90 12.15 -0.07
CA LEU A 420 -10.17 12.34 1.17
C LEU A 420 -10.76 11.45 2.27
N ASP A 421 -9.97 10.49 2.72
CA ASP A 421 -10.27 9.66 3.89
C ASP A 421 -9.41 10.13 5.08
N LEU A 422 -10.04 10.39 6.23
CA LEU A 422 -9.36 10.70 7.49
C LEU A 422 -9.39 9.46 8.37
N ASN A 423 -8.23 8.91 8.71
CA ASN A 423 -8.08 7.70 9.51
C ASN A 423 -7.50 7.99 10.90
N GLY A 424 -7.93 7.22 11.90
CA GLY A 424 -7.35 7.21 13.24
C GLY A 424 -6.12 6.29 13.35
N SER A 425 -5.44 6.34 14.49
CA SER A 425 -4.19 5.59 14.77
C SER A 425 -4.29 4.07 14.72
N ASN A 426 -5.48 3.51 14.51
CA ASN A 426 -5.77 2.07 14.35
C ASN A 426 -6.23 1.73 12.92
N GLY A 427 -6.06 2.63 11.95
CA GLY A 427 -6.51 2.49 10.56
C GLY A 427 -7.98 2.81 10.33
N SER A 428 -8.83 2.92 11.37
CA SER A 428 -10.27 3.14 11.18
C SER A 428 -10.56 4.50 10.53
N VAL A 429 -11.40 4.50 9.47
CA VAL A 429 -11.90 5.73 8.83
C VAL A 429 -12.82 6.45 9.82
N LEU A 430 -12.47 7.71 10.13
CA LEU A 430 -13.21 8.60 11.03
C LEU A 430 -14.16 9.52 10.24
N ALA A 431 -13.76 9.90 9.03
CA ALA A 431 -14.56 10.68 8.08
C ALA A 431 -14.04 10.41 6.66
N THR A 432 -14.94 10.52 5.68
CA THR A 432 -14.63 10.46 4.24
C THR A 432 -15.38 11.58 3.54
N ASN A 433 -14.80 12.14 2.49
CA ASN A 433 -15.44 13.13 1.64
C ASN A 433 -14.81 13.08 0.24
N ASP A 434 -15.62 13.24 -0.81
CA ASP A 434 -15.18 13.42 -2.19
C ASP A 434 -15.62 14.78 -2.77
N ASN A 435 -16.67 15.41 -2.22
CA ASN A 435 -17.06 16.78 -2.55
C ASN A 435 -17.37 17.61 -1.29
N TRP A 436 -16.66 18.73 -1.10
CA TRP A 436 -16.76 19.59 0.09
C TRP A 436 -18.15 20.22 0.33
N LYS A 437 -19.08 20.08 -0.62
CA LYS A 437 -20.46 20.57 -0.54
C LYS A 437 -21.49 19.50 -0.19
N ASP A 438 -21.11 18.23 -0.09
CA ASP A 438 -22.06 17.12 0.17
C ASP A 438 -22.76 17.23 1.53
N ASP A 439 -22.11 17.84 2.52
CA ASP A 439 -22.68 18.18 3.83
C ASP A 439 -22.95 19.69 3.91
N PRO A 440 -24.22 20.14 3.82
CA PRO A 440 -24.58 21.56 3.89
C PRO A 440 -24.25 22.26 5.22
N GLN A 441 -23.98 21.52 6.31
CA GLN A 441 -23.55 22.09 7.58
C GLN A 441 -22.04 22.36 7.55
N GLN A 442 -21.24 21.36 7.17
CA GLN A 442 -19.79 21.54 6.99
C GLN A 442 -19.49 22.58 5.91
N GLN A 443 -20.22 22.60 4.79
CA GLN A 443 -20.05 23.57 3.71
C GLN A 443 -20.04 25.02 4.23
N GLN A 444 -21.01 25.39 5.08
CA GLN A 444 -21.10 26.74 5.66
C GLN A 444 -19.93 27.05 6.60
N GLN A 445 -19.51 26.06 7.40
CA GLN A 445 -18.41 26.23 8.34
C GLN A 445 -17.05 26.32 7.62
N ILE A 446 -16.82 25.49 6.60
CA ILE A 446 -15.64 25.51 5.74
C ILE A 446 -15.56 26.84 4.96
N GLN A 447 -16.67 27.34 4.42
CA GLN A 447 -16.73 28.70 3.85
C GLN A 447 -16.37 29.78 4.87
N SER A 448 -16.88 29.67 6.11
CA SER A 448 -16.57 30.64 7.18
C SER A 448 -15.09 30.65 7.59
N SER A 449 -14.38 29.52 7.39
CA SER A 449 -12.94 29.40 7.66
C SER A 449 -12.04 30.06 6.59
N GLN A 450 -12.62 30.45 5.44
CA GLN A 450 -11.89 30.95 4.26
C GLN A 450 -10.95 29.93 3.59
N LEU A 451 -11.09 28.64 3.90
CA LEU A 451 -10.26 27.55 3.36
C LEU A 451 -11.01 26.64 2.36
N ALA A 452 -12.25 26.98 2.00
CA ALA A 452 -13.06 26.24 1.04
C ALA A 452 -12.32 26.01 -0.29
N PRO A 453 -12.31 24.76 -0.82
CA PRO A 453 -11.81 24.49 -2.17
C PRO A 453 -12.55 25.30 -3.23
N SER A 454 -11.89 25.53 -4.37
CA SER A 454 -12.43 26.34 -5.47
C SER A 454 -13.18 25.55 -6.52
N ASP A 455 -12.89 24.26 -6.67
CA ASP A 455 -13.70 23.33 -7.46
C ASP A 455 -14.66 22.57 -6.54
N ASP A 456 -15.79 22.13 -7.09
CA ASP A 456 -16.82 21.40 -6.33
C ASP A 456 -16.46 19.91 -6.20
N ARG A 457 -15.57 19.38 -7.06
CA ARG A 457 -15.06 18.01 -7.00
C ARG A 457 -13.88 17.84 -6.04
N GLU A 458 -13.58 18.86 -5.25
CA GLU A 458 -12.50 18.82 -4.27
C GLU A 458 -13.04 18.46 -2.89
N SER A 459 -12.29 17.66 -2.14
CA SER A 459 -12.75 17.20 -0.84
C SER A 459 -12.33 18.14 0.28
N ALA A 460 -13.17 18.31 1.30
CA ALA A 460 -12.76 18.91 2.56
C ALA A 460 -13.55 18.36 3.75
N ILE A 461 -12.83 18.15 4.86
CA ILE A 461 -13.35 17.63 6.13
C ILE A 461 -13.06 18.65 7.22
N LEU A 462 -14.11 19.14 7.88
CA LEU A 462 -14.01 19.93 9.10
C LEU A 462 -14.20 19.01 10.31
N VAL A 463 -13.17 18.88 11.14
CA VAL A 463 -13.17 17.90 12.25
C VAL A 463 -12.59 18.50 13.53
N THR A 464 -13.03 17.99 14.68
CA THR A 464 -12.36 18.24 15.96
C THR A 464 -11.82 16.92 16.50
N LEU A 465 -10.49 16.83 16.61
CA LEU A 465 -9.76 15.61 16.97
C LEU A 465 -9.09 15.76 18.33
N ASN A 466 -8.99 14.67 19.08
CA ASN A 466 -8.21 14.64 20.31
C ASN A 466 -6.70 14.64 19.99
N PRO A 467 -5.82 14.93 20.98
CA PRO A 467 -4.39 14.64 20.84
C PRO A 467 -4.17 13.15 20.48
N GLY A 468 -3.36 12.88 19.45
CA GLY A 468 -3.23 11.54 18.86
C GLY A 468 -2.50 11.54 17.51
N LEU A 469 -2.34 10.35 16.94
CA LEU A 469 -1.80 10.09 15.60
C LEU A 469 -2.95 9.95 14.60
N TYR A 470 -2.83 10.57 13.43
CA TYR A 470 -3.85 10.54 12.38
C TYR A 470 -3.20 10.49 10.99
N THR A 471 -3.93 9.96 10.01
CA THR A 471 -3.53 9.96 8.60
C THR A 471 -4.67 10.51 7.73
N ALA A 472 -4.30 11.32 6.75
CA ALA A 472 -5.17 11.85 5.72
C ALA A 472 -4.78 11.20 4.38
N THR A 473 -5.62 10.29 3.90
CA THR A 473 -5.39 9.53 2.67
C THR A 473 -6.12 10.22 1.52
N VAL A 474 -5.40 10.58 0.46
CA VAL A 474 -5.95 11.13 -0.77
C VAL A 474 -5.78 10.13 -1.90
N ARG A 475 -6.91 9.78 -2.52
CA ARG A 475 -7.00 8.83 -3.65
C ARG A 475 -7.92 9.38 -4.72
N GLY A 476 -7.80 8.90 -5.96
CA GLY A 476 -8.80 9.23 -6.98
C GLY A 476 -10.11 8.49 -6.76
N LYS A 477 -11.22 9.09 -7.20
CA LYS A 477 -12.50 8.39 -7.30
C LYS A 477 -12.43 7.31 -8.39
N GLY A 478 -12.86 6.09 -8.05
CA GLY A 478 -12.64 4.91 -8.89
C GLY A 478 -11.14 4.60 -9.01
N THR A 479 -10.62 4.62 -10.24
CA THR A 479 -9.21 4.37 -10.58
C THR A 479 -8.48 5.62 -11.09
N ALA A 480 -9.02 6.82 -10.84
CA ALA A 480 -8.39 8.07 -11.26
C ALA A 480 -7.00 8.25 -10.62
N THR A 481 -6.03 8.71 -11.41
CA THR A 481 -4.68 9.07 -10.96
C THR A 481 -4.35 10.49 -11.41
N GLY A 482 -3.36 11.11 -10.77
CA GLY A 482 -2.93 12.48 -11.08
C GLY A 482 -2.30 13.17 -9.88
N VAL A 483 -1.79 14.38 -10.07
CA VAL A 483 -1.19 15.17 -8.98
C VAL A 483 -2.28 15.65 -8.03
N GLY A 484 -2.16 15.27 -6.76
CA GLY A 484 -3.02 15.70 -5.66
C GLY A 484 -2.24 16.51 -4.64
N LEU A 485 -2.96 17.33 -3.87
CA LEU A 485 -2.42 18.13 -2.77
C LEU A 485 -3.32 17.92 -1.53
N VAL A 486 -2.78 17.32 -0.48
CA VAL A 486 -3.44 17.28 0.84
C VAL A 486 -3.00 18.46 1.67
N GLU A 487 -3.91 19.09 2.41
CA GLU A 487 -3.58 20.19 3.32
C GLU A 487 -4.37 20.11 4.61
N ILE A 488 -3.71 20.37 5.73
CA ILE A 488 -4.25 20.31 7.10
C ILE A 488 -4.01 21.66 7.76
N TYR A 489 -5.09 22.36 8.09
CA TYR A 489 -5.06 23.71 8.67
C TYR A 489 -5.53 23.72 10.12
N ASP A 490 -4.74 24.34 11.00
CA ASP A 490 -5.17 24.70 12.36
C ASP A 490 -6.05 25.94 12.33
N ILE A 491 -7.38 25.74 12.41
CA ILE A 491 -8.35 26.83 12.54
C ILE A 491 -8.71 27.16 14.00
N SER A 492 -8.08 26.48 14.97
CA SER A 492 -8.29 26.65 16.41
C SER A 492 -7.00 27.09 17.11
N ALA A 493 -6.39 28.16 16.58
CA ALA A 493 -5.11 28.68 17.05
C ALA A 493 -5.10 29.08 18.56
N SER A 494 -6.25 29.44 19.14
CA SER A 494 -6.36 29.72 20.59
C SER A 494 -6.26 28.46 21.47
N THR A 495 -6.44 27.26 20.91
CA THR A 495 -6.28 25.98 21.63
C THR A 495 -4.79 25.70 21.88
N PRO A 496 -4.38 25.33 23.12
CA PRO A 496 -2.98 25.04 23.44
C PRO A 496 -2.37 23.87 22.70
N SER A 497 -3.18 22.86 22.33
CA SER A 497 -2.76 21.73 21.52
C SER A 497 -2.27 22.19 20.13
N ARG A 498 -1.32 21.45 19.54
CA ARG A 498 -0.62 21.83 18.31
C ARG A 498 -0.37 20.65 17.39
N LEU A 499 -0.30 20.92 16.09
CA LEU A 499 0.32 20.02 15.12
C LEU A 499 1.82 19.93 15.46
N ALA A 500 2.35 18.71 15.61
CA ALA A 500 3.74 18.47 16.02
C ALA A 500 4.64 18.08 14.84
N ASN A 501 4.09 17.34 13.88
CA ASN A 501 4.77 17.00 12.63
C ASN A 501 3.81 16.86 11.45
N ILE A 502 4.41 16.86 10.26
CA ILE A 502 3.94 16.11 9.09
C ILE A 502 4.81 14.85 8.94
N SER A 503 4.24 13.79 8.38
CA SER A 503 4.94 12.62 7.86
C SER A 503 4.19 12.19 6.61
N THR A 504 4.77 12.33 5.41
CA THR A 504 4.11 11.90 4.15
C THR A 504 4.86 10.79 3.48
N ARG A 505 4.17 9.67 3.24
CA ARG A 505 4.65 8.53 2.49
C ARG A 505 3.95 8.48 1.14
N GLY A 506 4.72 8.23 0.09
CA GLY A 506 4.23 8.17 -1.28
C GLY A 506 5.33 7.81 -2.28
N PHE A 507 4.95 7.53 -3.52
CA PHE A 507 5.90 7.12 -4.57
C PHE A 507 6.58 8.35 -5.20
N VAL A 508 7.85 8.57 -4.85
CA VAL A 508 8.66 9.68 -5.33
C VAL A 508 9.11 9.42 -6.77
N GLN A 509 8.77 10.33 -7.68
CA GLN A 509 9.18 10.31 -9.09
C GLN A 509 10.18 11.44 -9.39
N THR A 510 10.57 11.59 -10.67
CA THR A 510 11.49 12.63 -11.14
C THR A 510 10.79 13.96 -11.47
N ASP A 511 11.59 14.98 -11.76
CA ASP A 511 11.17 16.26 -12.36
C ASP A 511 10.07 17.00 -11.57
N GLN A 512 8.85 17.09 -12.09
CA GLN A 512 7.73 17.81 -11.45
C GLN A 512 6.94 16.92 -10.46
N ASN A 513 7.23 15.62 -10.45
CA ASN A 513 6.52 14.58 -9.70
C ASN A 513 7.33 14.09 -8.48
N VAL A 514 8.41 14.79 -8.12
CA VAL A 514 9.04 14.71 -6.79
C VAL A 514 8.00 15.00 -5.70
N MET A 515 8.18 14.41 -4.51
CA MET A 515 7.31 14.66 -3.37
C MET A 515 7.63 16.03 -2.77
N ILE A 516 6.59 16.83 -2.49
CA ILE A 516 6.74 18.16 -1.91
C ILE A 516 5.98 18.25 -0.59
N GLY A 517 6.70 18.39 0.52
CA GLY A 517 6.12 18.80 1.81
C GLY A 517 6.09 20.32 1.94
N GLY A 518 4.90 20.90 2.01
CA GLY A 518 4.69 22.31 2.34
C GLY A 518 4.36 22.50 3.82
N PHE A 519 4.79 23.63 4.40
CA PHE A 519 4.34 24.00 5.74
C PHE A 519 4.35 25.51 5.96
N PHE A 520 3.41 25.98 6.80
CA PHE A 520 3.32 27.38 7.20
C PHE A 520 3.59 27.53 8.70
N LEU A 521 4.64 28.28 9.01
CA LEU A 521 4.97 28.70 10.37
C LEU A 521 4.34 30.04 10.69
N GLY A 522 3.50 30.10 11.73
CA GLY A 522 2.84 31.31 12.20
C GLY A 522 3.12 31.60 13.68
N GLY A 523 3.21 32.87 14.01
CA GLY A 523 3.56 33.39 15.33
C GLY A 523 4.32 34.72 15.21
N ASP A 524 4.34 35.45 16.32
CA ASP A 524 4.88 36.82 16.40
C ASP A 524 6.20 36.90 17.18
N SER A 525 6.75 35.74 17.60
CA SER A 525 8.04 35.69 18.29
C SER A 525 8.87 34.44 17.99
N GLY A 526 10.16 34.69 17.73
CA GLY A 526 11.19 33.66 17.58
C GLY A 526 11.15 32.95 16.23
N ALA A 527 12.21 32.17 16.00
CA ALA A 527 12.23 31.14 14.98
C ALA A 527 11.84 29.80 15.62
N ALA A 528 11.13 28.95 14.88
CA ALA A 528 10.87 27.57 15.27
C ALA A 528 12.11 26.70 14.96
N GLU A 529 12.43 25.75 15.84
CA GLU A 529 13.50 24.77 15.61
C GLU A 529 12.90 23.57 14.85
N VAL A 530 13.11 23.56 13.55
CA VAL A 530 12.54 22.57 12.63
C VAL A 530 13.58 21.50 12.30
N VAL A 531 13.17 20.24 12.37
CA VAL A 531 13.93 19.10 11.85
C VAL A 531 13.15 18.49 10.69
N LEU A 532 13.81 18.32 9.55
CA LEU A 532 13.28 17.64 8.37
C LEU A 532 14.01 16.30 8.17
N ARG A 533 13.30 15.26 7.72
CA ARG A 533 13.88 13.95 7.38
C ARG A 533 13.39 13.48 6.02
N GLY A 534 14.29 12.90 5.23
CA GLY A 534 14.01 12.15 4.02
C GLY A 534 14.38 10.70 4.26
N ILE A 535 13.38 9.88 4.58
CA ILE A 535 13.52 8.47 4.92
C ILE A 535 13.18 7.65 3.66
N GLY A 536 13.92 6.57 3.44
CA GLY A 536 13.87 5.79 2.22
C GLY A 536 14.26 4.33 2.50
N PRO A 537 15.56 3.97 2.56
CA PRO A 537 15.99 2.62 2.84
C PRO A 537 15.39 2.01 4.10
N SER A 538 15.26 2.77 5.20
CA SER A 538 14.73 2.24 6.47
C SER A 538 13.25 1.90 6.41
N LEU A 539 12.49 2.38 5.42
CA LEU A 539 11.10 1.96 5.21
C LEU A 539 11.00 0.46 4.84
N ALA A 540 12.08 -0.14 4.32
CA ALA A 540 12.11 -1.56 3.98
C ALA A 540 12.07 -2.45 5.23
N ASP A 541 12.62 -1.98 6.36
CA ASP A 541 12.55 -2.66 7.65
C ASP A 541 11.13 -2.61 8.25
N ASP A 542 10.35 -1.56 7.90
CA ASP A 542 8.91 -1.45 8.15
C ASP A 542 8.05 -2.24 7.12
N GLY A 543 8.68 -3.02 6.24
CA GLY A 543 8.01 -3.86 5.24
C GLY A 543 7.56 -3.14 3.96
N VAL A 544 7.85 -1.84 3.80
CA VAL A 544 7.54 -1.08 2.59
C VAL A 544 8.40 -1.55 1.43
N GLN A 545 7.76 -1.94 0.32
CA GLN A 545 8.47 -2.39 -0.88
C GLN A 545 8.83 -1.21 -1.80
N ASN A 546 9.79 -1.42 -2.70
CA ASN A 546 10.24 -0.44 -3.70
C ASN A 546 10.65 0.92 -3.12
N THR A 547 11.37 0.93 -1.99
CA THR A 547 11.79 2.15 -1.28
C THR A 547 12.72 3.04 -2.09
N LEU A 548 12.69 4.34 -1.81
CA LEU A 548 13.62 5.31 -2.39
C LEU A 548 15.03 5.06 -1.81
N ASN A 549 15.92 4.48 -2.63
CA ASN A 549 17.21 3.95 -2.15
C ASN A 549 18.22 4.98 -1.63
N ASP A 550 18.01 6.26 -1.96
CA ASP A 550 18.97 7.36 -1.74
C ASP A 550 18.20 8.70 -1.70
N PRO A 551 17.50 9.01 -0.58
CA PRO A 551 16.59 10.16 -0.48
C PRO A 551 17.30 11.48 -0.16
N THR A 552 17.07 12.51 -0.98
CA THR A 552 17.65 13.86 -0.84
C THR A 552 16.60 14.87 -0.36
N LEU A 553 17.01 15.89 0.42
CA LEU A 553 16.15 17.01 0.85
C LEU A 553 16.64 18.36 0.29
N ASP A 554 15.73 19.13 -0.30
CA ASP A 554 15.93 20.54 -0.69
C ASP A 554 14.89 21.44 -0.01
N LEU A 555 15.30 22.18 1.02
CA LEU A 555 14.43 23.13 1.74
C LEU A 555 14.50 24.52 1.08
N ARG A 556 13.33 25.08 0.78
CA ARG A 556 13.15 26.36 0.09
C ARG A 556 12.24 27.33 0.85
N ASP A 557 12.46 28.61 0.60
CA ASP A 557 11.65 29.71 1.11
C ASP A 557 10.39 29.95 0.25
N SER A 558 9.57 30.94 0.64
CA SER A 558 8.36 31.34 -0.09
C SER A 558 8.59 31.90 -1.50
N ASN A 559 9.83 32.24 -1.86
CA ASN A 559 10.22 32.68 -3.20
C ASN A 559 10.76 31.52 -4.07
N GLY A 560 10.89 30.31 -3.49
CA GLY A 560 11.49 29.15 -4.12
C GLY A 560 13.03 29.14 -4.07
N GLU A 561 13.66 30.05 -3.32
CA GLU A 561 15.12 30.08 -3.11
C GLU A 561 15.53 28.98 -2.12
N ARG A 562 16.61 28.25 -2.43
CA ARG A 562 17.15 27.19 -1.57
C ARG A 562 17.75 27.78 -0.30
N ILE A 563 17.22 27.35 0.85
CA ILE A 563 17.75 27.65 2.18
C ILE A 563 18.91 26.68 2.48
N ILE A 564 18.68 25.38 2.29
CA ILE A 564 19.64 24.31 2.63
C ILE A 564 19.28 23.01 1.90
N PHE A 565 20.29 22.20 1.60
CA PHE A 565 20.17 20.89 0.93
C PHE A 565 20.99 19.84 1.70
N ASN A 566 20.54 18.59 1.69
CA ASN A 566 21.26 17.45 2.26
C ASN A 566 20.96 16.16 1.47
N ASP A 567 21.99 15.36 1.19
CA ASP A 567 21.94 13.98 0.66
C ASP A 567 21.97 13.00 1.85
N ASP A 568 23.15 12.83 2.46
CA ASP A 568 23.36 11.94 3.60
C ASP A 568 23.30 12.73 4.92
N PHE A 569 22.56 12.28 5.94
CA PHE A 569 22.58 12.93 7.26
C PHE A 569 23.98 12.92 7.90
N GLY A 570 24.81 11.96 7.51
CA GLY A 570 26.18 11.80 8.02
C GLY A 570 27.18 12.87 7.56
N ASP A 571 26.88 13.60 6.47
CA ASP A 571 27.81 14.54 5.83
C ASP A 571 28.13 15.78 6.68
N ASP A 572 27.18 16.23 7.50
CA ASP A 572 27.36 17.36 8.42
C ASP A 572 27.26 16.90 9.88
N PRO A 573 28.40 16.61 10.54
CA PRO A 573 28.43 16.21 11.94
C PRO A 573 27.79 17.22 12.92
N ALA A 574 27.68 18.50 12.55
CA ALA A 574 27.01 19.49 13.38
C ALA A 574 25.48 19.37 13.27
N GLN A 575 24.93 19.12 12.08
CA GLN A 575 23.50 18.83 11.91
C GLN A 575 23.14 17.46 12.50
N ALA A 576 23.92 16.41 12.23
CA ALA A 576 23.73 15.09 12.81
C ALA A 576 23.66 15.14 14.35
N ALA A 577 24.51 15.95 14.99
CA ALA A 577 24.48 16.15 16.45
C ALA A 577 23.20 16.86 16.94
N VAL A 578 22.62 17.79 16.17
CA VAL A 578 21.35 18.45 16.53
C VAL A 578 20.17 17.50 16.34
N VAL A 579 20.12 16.77 15.21
CA VAL A 579 19.08 15.78 14.90
C VAL A 579 19.08 14.65 15.95
N ALA A 580 20.25 14.12 16.31
CA ALA A 580 20.39 13.13 17.37
C ALA A 580 19.99 13.68 18.75
N ALA A 581 20.28 14.95 19.05
CA ALA A 581 19.84 15.62 20.29
C ALA A 581 18.32 15.91 20.35
N ARG A 582 17.57 15.60 19.28
CA ARG A 582 16.10 15.57 19.25
C ARG A 582 15.53 14.15 19.24
N GLY A 583 16.38 13.11 19.17
CA GLY A 583 15.95 11.72 19.06
C GLY A 583 15.36 11.39 17.67
N LEU A 584 15.82 12.10 16.63
CA LEU A 584 15.28 12.02 15.27
C LEU A 584 16.32 11.52 14.26
N THR A 585 17.41 10.86 14.70
CA THR A 585 18.41 10.27 13.79
C THR A 585 17.72 9.32 12.80
N PRO A 586 18.00 9.41 11.49
CA PRO A 586 17.64 8.34 10.54
C PRO A 586 18.38 7.04 10.87
N GLU A 587 17.88 5.90 10.38
CA GLU A 587 18.44 4.59 10.73
C GLU A 587 19.48 4.12 9.70
N ASP A 588 19.27 4.43 8.40
CA ASP A 588 20.26 4.21 7.34
C ASP A 588 21.12 5.47 7.10
N PRO A 589 22.46 5.36 6.98
CA PRO A 589 23.35 6.52 6.74
C PRO A 589 23.07 7.28 5.43
N ARG A 590 22.37 6.68 4.46
CA ARG A 590 21.96 7.28 3.18
C ARG A 590 20.71 8.16 3.27
N GLU A 591 20.12 8.28 4.45
CA GLU A 591 18.92 9.07 4.64
C GLU A 591 19.26 10.53 4.95
N SER A 592 18.50 11.46 4.41
CA SER A 592 18.75 12.90 4.60
C SER A 592 18.09 13.42 5.88
N ALA A 593 18.78 14.35 6.56
CA ALA A 593 18.18 15.11 7.65
C ALA A 593 18.72 16.55 7.71
N ILE A 594 17.82 17.51 7.93
CA ILE A 594 18.12 18.94 8.02
C ILE A 594 17.64 19.47 9.37
N ALA A 595 18.48 20.22 10.09
CA ALA A 595 18.09 20.91 11.33
C ALA A 595 18.29 22.42 11.20
N VAL A 596 17.21 23.20 11.28
CA VAL A 596 17.21 24.62 10.92
C VAL A 596 16.27 25.45 11.82
N ASN A 597 16.63 26.72 12.06
CA ASN A 597 15.77 27.68 12.75
C ASN A 597 15.05 28.55 11.72
N LEU A 598 13.73 28.45 11.62
CA LEU A 598 12.92 29.15 10.61
C LEU A 598 12.00 30.21 11.27
N PRO A 599 12.00 31.48 10.80
CA PRO A 599 11.01 32.47 11.23
C PRO A 599 9.60 32.11 10.73
N SER A 600 8.58 32.85 11.15
CA SER A 600 7.24 32.72 10.57
C SER A 600 7.25 33.04 9.07
N GLY A 601 6.60 32.19 8.28
CA GLY A 601 6.74 32.13 6.82
C GLY A 601 6.24 30.81 6.24
N GLN A 602 6.13 30.77 4.91
CA GLN A 602 5.83 29.56 4.15
C GLN A 602 7.13 28.92 3.66
N TYR A 603 7.19 27.60 3.73
CA TYR A 603 8.36 26.81 3.36
C TYR A 603 7.96 25.58 2.57
N THR A 604 8.87 25.14 1.72
CA THR A 604 8.70 24.00 0.83
C THR A 604 9.91 23.10 0.97
N VAL A 605 9.72 21.86 1.41
CA VAL A 605 10.73 20.80 1.34
C VAL A 605 10.42 19.90 0.16
N ILE A 606 11.44 19.61 -0.65
CA ILE A 606 11.36 18.67 -1.76
C ILE A 606 12.12 17.41 -1.34
N LEU A 607 11.45 16.25 -1.42
CA LEU A 607 12.06 14.93 -1.30
C LEU A 607 12.20 14.35 -2.72
N ALA A 608 13.42 14.01 -3.12
CA ALA A 608 13.75 13.46 -4.42
C ALA A 608 14.86 12.42 -4.29
N GLY A 609 14.89 11.40 -5.16
CA GLY A 609 15.98 10.43 -5.18
C GLY A 609 17.27 11.00 -5.80
N ALA A 610 18.42 10.66 -5.23
CA ALA A 610 19.72 10.98 -5.79
C ALA A 610 19.83 10.42 -7.23
N ASP A 611 20.52 11.15 -8.10
CA ASP A 611 20.66 10.88 -9.54
C ASP A 611 19.33 10.61 -10.31
N GLY A 612 18.18 11.03 -9.75
CA GLY A 612 16.87 10.82 -10.36
C GLY A 612 16.29 9.42 -10.12
N THR A 613 16.72 8.74 -9.06
CA THR A 613 16.09 7.49 -8.59
C THR A 613 14.64 7.73 -8.14
N THR A 614 13.83 6.67 -8.22
CA THR A 614 12.40 6.68 -7.88
C THR A 614 12.07 5.55 -6.94
N GLY A 615 11.09 5.74 -6.06
CA GLY A 615 10.68 4.73 -5.08
C GLY A 615 9.79 5.34 -3.98
N VAL A 616 9.29 4.51 -3.08
CA VAL A 616 8.51 4.97 -1.92
C VAL A 616 9.45 5.69 -0.96
N GLY A 617 9.23 6.99 -0.79
CA GLY A 617 9.94 7.83 0.17
C GLY A 617 9.00 8.29 1.28
N LEU A 618 9.59 8.79 2.37
CA LEU A 618 8.88 9.40 3.47
C LEU A 618 9.53 10.75 3.83
N VAL A 619 8.79 11.85 3.66
CA VAL A 619 9.23 13.18 4.13
C VAL A 619 8.58 13.51 5.47
N GLU A 620 9.38 13.91 6.44
CA GLU A 620 8.90 14.31 7.76
C GLU A 620 9.38 15.70 8.13
N VAL A 621 8.53 16.49 8.77
CA VAL A 621 8.88 17.84 9.25
C VAL A 621 8.35 18.00 10.67
N TYR A 622 9.26 18.13 11.64
CA TYR A 622 8.96 18.26 13.07
C TYR A 622 9.21 19.69 13.55
N ASN A 623 8.30 20.25 14.33
CA ASN A 623 8.60 21.43 15.15
C ASN A 623 9.00 20.96 16.54
N THR A 624 10.29 21.10 16.87
CA THR A 624 10.92 20.41 18.01
C THR A 624 10.94 21.21 19.32
N ARG A 625 10.27 22.37 19.38
CA ARG A 625 10.07 23.17 20.61
C ARG A 625 8.63 23.68 20.77
#